data_AF-D4LSM4-F1
#
_entry.id   AF-D4LSM4-F1
#
_cell.length_a   1.000
_cell.length_b   1.000
_cell.length_c   1.000
_cell.angle_alpha   90.00
_cell.angle_beta   90.00
_cell.angle_gamma   90.00
#
_symmetry.space_group_name_H-M   'P 1'
#
loop_
_entity.id
_entity.type
_entity.pdbx_description
1 polymer ?
#
loop_
_entity_poly.entity_id
_entity_poly.type
_entity_poly.pdbx_seq_one_letter_code
_entity_poly.pdbx_strand_id
1 'polypeptide(L)'
;MPDIECRIAESMVTQYINHSLSVDELEEFLDHISHCSSCYDELETYFIVHEAIQQLDEPEDGSALDFRKLLDQDIRKSRRYIRKKRWFHFLAGLLLAVFAVLLLIFVIFFITDIAHFL
;
A
#
# COMPACT_ATOMS: atom_id res chain seq x y z
N MET A 1 -10.03 9.01 10.38
CA MET A 1 -9.27 9.45 9.19
C MET A 1 -10.16 10.37 8.40
N PRO A 2 -9.65 11.44 7.78
CA PRO A 2 -10.49 12.25 6.91
C PRO A 2 -10.80 11.40 5.68
N ASP A 3 -12.08 11.13 5.46
CA ASP A 3 -12.55 10.50 4.23
C ASP A 3 -12.26 11.48 3.08
N ILE A 4 -11.52 11.03 2.07
CA ILE A 4 -11.22 11.87 0.90
C ILE A 4 -12.51 12.15 0.12
N GLU A 5 -12.64 13.31 -0.52
CA GLU A 5 -13.85 13.62 -1.30
C GLU A 5 -13.93 12.76 -2.57
N CYS A 6 -15.14 12.41 -3.03
CA CYS A 6 -15.35 11.62 -4.26
C CYS A 6 -14.57 12.18 -5.46
N ARG A 7 -14.58 13.50 -5.64
CA ARG A 7 -13.84 14.20 -6.70
C ARG A 7 -12.33 13.91 -6.67
N ILE A 8 -11.76 13.80 -5.46
CA ILE A 8 -10.34 13.48 -5.29
C ILE A 8 -10.13 12.00 -5.66
N ALA A 9 -10.98 11.11 -5.15
CA ALA A 9 -10.94 9.68 -5.50
C ALA A 9 -11.05 9.45 -7.02
N GLU A 10 -11.96 10.14 -7.71
CA GLU A 10 -12.12 10.14 -9.17
C GLU A 10 -10.82 10.51 -9.89
N SER A 11 -10.15 11.58 -9.44
CA SER A 11 -8.85 12.00 -10.02
C SER A 11 -7.71 10.99 -9.81
N MET A 12 -7.86 10.08 -8.84
CA MET A 12 -6.88 9.05 -8.51
C MET A 12 -7.11 7.75 -9.29
N VAL A 13 -8.27 7.58 -9.96
CA VAL A 13 -8.64 6.36 -10.71
C VAL A 13 -7.60 6.03 -11.78
N THR A 14 -7.20 6.99 -12.61
CA THR A 14 -6.20 6.77 -13.68
C THR A 14 -4.83 6.39 -13.10
N GLN A 15 -4.44 7.00 -11.99
CA GLN A 15 -3.17 6.70 -11.32
C GLN A 15 -3.20 5.33 -10.64
N TYR A 16 -4.35 4.92 -10.11
CA TYR A 16 -4.58 3.59 -9.57
C TYR A 16 -4.43 2.52 -10.65
N ILE A 17 -5.10 2.71 -11.79
CA ILE A 17 -5.04 1.78 -12.95
C ILE A 17 -3.60 1.64 -13.47
N ASN A 18 -2.85 2.75 -13.53
CA ASN A 18 -1.45 2.75 -13.96
C ASN A 18 -0.45 2.31 -12.87
N HIS A 19 -0.92 1.88 -11.69
CA HIS A 19 -0.10 1.51 -10.54
C HIS A 19 0.92 2.58 -10.10
N SER A 20 0.57 3.87 -10.23
CA SER A 20 1.47 4.99 -9.95
C SER A 20 1.18 5.74 -8.63
N LEU A 21 0.13 5.35 -7.90
CA LEU A 21 -0.18 5.93 -6.60
C LEU A 21 0.90 5.60 -5.55
N SER A 22 1.23 6.58 -4.70
CA SER A 22 2.04 6.32 -3.51
C SER A 22 1.29 5.44 -2.51
N VAL A 23 1.99 4.90 -1.51
CA VAL A 23 1.39 3.97 -0.53
C VAL A 23 0.29 4.62 0.29
N ASP A 24 0.49 5.89 0.66
CA ASP A 24 -0.46 6.63 1.49
C ASP A 24 -1.72 6.99 0.67
N GLU A 25 -1.52 7.49 -0.56
CA GLU A 25 -2.59 7.76 -1.51
C GLU A 25 -3.40 6.50 -1.87
N LEU A 26 -2.72 5.37 -2.05
CA LEU A 26 -3.37 4.08 -2.30
C LEU A 26 -4.19 3.61 -1.09
N GLU A 27 -3.70 3.83 0.14
CA GLU A 27 -4.43 3.50 1.37
C GLU A 27 -5.71 4.34 1.47
N GLU A 28 -5.62 5.66 1.25
CA GLU A 28 -6.77 6.58 1.29
C GLU A 28 -7.79 6.28 0.19
N PHE A 29 -7.33 6.06 -1.04
CA PHE A 29 -8.19 5.70 -2.16
C PHE A 29 -8.95 4.39 -1.92
N LEU A 30 -8.25 3.34 -1.47
CA LEU A 30 -8.85 2.04 -1.19
C LEU A 30 -9.81 2.06 0.01
N ASP A 31 -9.60 2.96 0.97
CA ASP A 31 -10.53 3.16 2.09
C ASP A 31 -11.82 3.82 1.63
N HIS A 32 -11.72 4.87 0.81
CA HIS A 32 -12.88 5.58 0.26
C HIS A 32 -13.79 4.68 -0.60
N ILE A 33 -13.22 3.99 -1.60
CA ILE A 33 -14.03 3.13 -2.51
C ILE A 33 -14.65 1.92 -1.78
N SER A 34 -14.14 1.54 -0.60
CA SER A 34 -14.74 0.47 0.18
C SER A 34 -16.01 0.89 0.93
N HIS A 35 -16.21 2.19 1.10
CA HIS A 35 -17.37 2.76 1.79
C HIS A 35 -18.27 3.59 0.86
N CYS A 36 -17.80 3.93 -0.35
CA CYS A 36 -18.55 4.66 -1.37
C CYS A 36 -18.80 3.78 -2.61
N SER A 37 -20.05 3.32 -2.79
CA SER A 37 -20.43 2.49 -3.94
C SER A 37 -20.32 3.23 -5.27
N SER A 38 -20.63 4.53 -5.31
CA SER A 38 -20.56 5.33 -6.54
C SER A 38 -19.15 5.38 -7.12
N CYS A 39 -18.16 5.63 -6.26
CA CYS A 39 -16.76 5.66 -6.69
C CYS A 39 -16.23 4.26 -7.01
N TYR A 40 -16.76 3.23 -6.37
CA TYR A 40 -16.45 1.84 -6.73
C TYR A 40 -16.97 1.48 -8.14
N ASP A 41 -18.22 1.82 -8.44
CA ASP A 41 -18.85 1.53 -9.75
C ASP A 41 -18.15 2.29 -10.88
N GLU A 42 -17.69 3.52 -10.61
CA GLU A 42 -16.90 4.31 -11.54
C GLU A 42 -15.51 3.70 -11.77
N LEU A 43 -14.79 3.32 -10.72
CA LEU A 43 -13.52 2.60 -10.83
C LEU A 43 -13.69 1.30 -11.62
N GLU A 44 -14.75 0.51 -11.37
CA GLU A 44 -15.06 -0.72 -12.09
C GLU A 44 -15.25 -0.45 -13.59
N THR A 45 -16.01 0.59 -13.94
CA THR A 45 -16.24 0.99 -15.33
C THR A 45 -14.93 1.38 -16.02
N TYR A 46 -14.11 2.22 -15.39
CA TYR A 46 -12.82 2.64 -15.95
C TYR A 46 -11.83 1.48 -16.11
N PHE A 47 -11.79 0.57 -15.13
CA PHE A 47 -10.94 -0.62 -15.18
C PHE A 47 -11.34 -1.55 -16.33
N ILE A 48 -12.64 -1.83 -16.50
CA ILE A 48 -13.14 -2.65 -17.63
C ILE A 48 -12.78 -2.01 -18.97
N VAL A 49 -12.96 -0.70 -19.12
CA VAL A 49 -12.62 0.01 -20.37
C VAL A 49 -11.11 -0.09 -20.66
N HIS A 50 -10.27 0.13 -19.65
CA HIS A 50 -8.81 0.06 -19.80
C HIS A 50 -8.34 -1.35 -20.22
N GLU A 51 -8.83 -2.38 -19.52
CA GLU A 51 -8.49 -3.78 -19.82
C GLU A 51 -9.05 -4.22 -21.19
N ALA A 52 -10.28 -3.82 -21.54
CA ALA A 52 -10.86 -4.12 -22.85
C ALA A 52 -10.06 -3.48 -24.01
N ILE A 53 -9.50 -2.27 -23.80
CA ILE A 53 -8.60 -1.64 -24.77
C ILE A 53 -7.29 -2.42 -24.88
N GLN A 54 -6.71 -2.89 -23.77
CA GLN A 54 -5.51 -3.74 -23.80
C GLN A 54 -5.76 -5.10 -24.49
N GLN A 55 -6.95 -5.70 -24.32
CA GLN A 55 -7.30 -6.97 -24.98
C GLN A 55 -7.46 -6.87 -26.50
N LEU A 56 -7.64 -5.67 -27.05
CA LEU A 56 -7.60 -5.49 -28.51
C LEU A 56 -6.18 -5.69 -29.06
N ASP A 57 -5.14 -5.50 -28.23
CA ASP A 57 -3.74 -5.74 -28.60
C ASP A 57 -3.29 -7.19 -28.34
N GLU A 58 -3.92 -7.91 -27.40
CA GLU A 58 -3.72 -9.34 -27.13
C GLU A 58 -5.07 -10.07 -26.95
N PRO A 59 -5.55 -10.84 -27.95
CA PRO A 59 -6.89 -11.42 -27.91
C PRO A 59 -6.98 -12.58 -26.91
N GLU A 60 -7.35 -12.27 -25.67
CA GLU A 60 -7.85 -13.24 -24.70
C GLU A 60 -9.33 -12.94 -24.42
N ASP A 61 -10.19 -13.96 -24.52
CA ASP A 61 -11.65 -13.88 -24.34
C ASP A 61 -11.98 -13.52 -22.88
N GLY A 62 -12.06 -12.23 -22.58
CA GLY A 62 -12.39 -11.70 -21.27
C GLY A 62 -13.90 -11.49 -21.08
N SER A 63 -14.54 -12.32 -20.25
CA SER A 63 -15.90 -12.06 -19.80
C SER A 63 -15.95 -10.97 -18.72
N ALA A 64 -17.05 -10.20 -18.62
CA ALA A 64 -17.26 -9.18 -17.58
C ALA A 64 -17.00 -9.69 -16.15
N LEU A 65 -17.29 -10.96 -15.89
CA LEU A 65 -17.06 -11.61 -14.60
C LEU A 65 -15.57 -11.85 -14.31
N ASP A 66 -14.74 -12.02 -15.35
CA ASP A 66 -13.31 -12.21 -15.17
C ASP A 66 -12.59 -10.89 -14.89
N PHE A 67 -13.00 -9.76 -15.48
CA PHE A 67 -12.49 -8.43 -15.12
C PHE A 67 -12.75 -8.09 -13.65
N ARG A 68 -13.94 -8.40 -13.14
CA ARG A 68 -14.28 -8.17 -11.73
C ARG A 68 -13.40 -9.00 -10.78
N LYS A 69 -13.07 -10.24 -11.17
CA LYS A 69 -12.13 -11.07 -10.40
C LYS A 69 -10.71 -10.51 -10.43
N LEU A 70 -10.25 -10.02 -11.58
CA LEU A 70 -8.94 -9.38 -11.74
C LEU A 70 -8.84 -8.13 -10.86
N LEU A 71 -9.85 -7.27 -10.87
CA LEU A 71 -9.93 -6.08 -10.03
C LEU A 71 -9.89 -6.44 -8.53
N ASP A 72 -10.72 -7.39 -8.10
CA ASP A 72 -10.75 -7.84 -6.69
C ASP A 72 -9.42 -8.50 -6.28
N GLN A 73 -8.77 -9.23 -7.19
CA GLN A 73 -7.44 -9.77 -6.96
C GLN A 73 -6.39 -8.66 -6.80
N ASP A 74 -6.44 -7.63 -7.64
CA ASP A 74 -5.54 -6.49 -7.57
C ASP A 74 -5.73 -5.69 -6.28
N ILE A 75 -6.98 -5.35 -5.91
CA ILE A 75 -7.31 -4.70 -4.64
C ILE A 75 -6.77 -5.52 -3.46
N ARG A 76 -6.97 -6.84 -3.45
CA ARG A 76 -6.44 -7.72 -2.38
C ARG A 76 -4.91 -7.75 -2.34
N LYS A 77 -4.25 -7.70 -3.49
CA LYS A 77 -2.78 -7.67 -3.58
C LYS A 77 -2.25 -6.32 -3.07
N SER A 78 -2.86 -5.22 -3.48
CA SER A 78 -2.55 -3.85 -3.05
C SER A 78 -2.72 -3.68 -1.54
N ARG A 79 -3.83 -4.15 -0.94
CA ARG A 79 -4.03 -4.13 0.52
C ARG A 79 -2.96 -4.93 1.27
N ARG A 80 -2.51 -6.07 0.73
CA ARG A 80 -1.42 -6.87 1.33
C ARG A 80 -0.07 -6.16 1.24
N TYR A 81 0.19 -5.47 0.14
CA TYR A 81 1.42 -4.68 -0.05
C TYR A 81 1.53 -3.53 0.95
N ILE A 82 0.46 -2.76 1.15
CA ILE A 82 0.38 -1.68 2.16
C ILE A 82 0.70 -2.24 3.55
N ARG A 83 0.00 -3.31 3.94
CA ARG A 83 0.17 -3.92 5.26
C ARG A 83 1.60 -4.42 5.48
N LYS A 84 2.20 -5.07 4.46
CA LYS A 84 3.56 -5.60 4.56
C LYS A 84 4.60 -4.48 4.67
N LYS A 85 4.47 -3.41 3.89
CA LYS A 85 5.43 -2.29 3.87
C LYS A 85 5.39 -1.49 5.19
N ARG A 86 4.20 -1.22 5.71
CA ARG A 86 4.01 -0.57 7.01
C ARG A 86 4.57 -1.41 8.16
N TRP A 87 4.38 -2.73 8.10
CA TRP A 87 4.94 -3.65 9.11
C TRP A 87 6.47 -3.74 9.03
N PHE A 88 7.05 -3.73 7.83
CA PHE A 88 8.50 -3.73 7.66
C PHE A 88 9.16 -2.46 8.21
N HIS A 89 8.58 -1.28 7.98
CA HIS A 89 9.10 -0.02 8.52
C HIS A 89 9.04 -0.01 10.06
N PHE A 90 7.93 -0.48 10.64
CA PHE A 90 7.79 -0.59 12.09
C PHE A 90 8.80 -1.58 12.69
N LEU A 91 8.96 -2.75 12.06
CA LEU A 91 9.91 -3.77 12.50
C LEU A 91 11.36 -3.29 12.41
N ALA A 92 11.73 -2.60 11.33
CA ALA A 92 13.04 -1.99 11.16
C ALA A 92 13.33 -0.92 12.22
N GLY A 93 12.36 -0.05 12.51
CA GLY A 93 12.47 0.96 13.57
C GLY A 93 12.65 0.35 14.96
N LEU A 94 11.89 -0.71 15.27
CA LEU A 94 12.00 -1.43 16.55
C LEU A 94 13.38 -2.09 16.70
N LEU A 95 13.89 -2.76 15.67
CA LEU A 95 15.21 -3.39 15.69
C LEU A 95 16.33 -2.36 15.88
N LEU A 96 16.24 -1.21 15.21
CA LEU A 96 17.20 -0.12 15.36
C LEU A 96 17.21 0.41 16.81
N ALA A 97 16.04 0.62 17.41
CA ALA A 97 15.92 1.09 18.79
C ALA A 97 16.52 0.10 19.79
N VAL A 98 16.24 -1.20 19.65
CA VAL A 98 16.82 -2.25 20.50
C VAL A 98 18.35 -2.28 20.36
N PHE A 99 18.87 -2.19 19.14
CA PHE A 99 20.30 -2.16 18.90
C PHE A 99 20.98 -0.93 19.55
N ALA A 100 20.37 0.25 19.44
CA ALA A 100 20.87 1.47 20.07
C ALA A 100 20.93 1.34 21.61
N VAL A 101 19.90 0.75 22.23
CA VAL A 101 19.87 0.51 23.68
C VAL A 101 20.97 -0.46 24.10
N LEU A 102 21.18 -1.55 23.37
CA LEU A 102 22.24 -2.51 23.65
C LEU A 102 23.64 -1.88 23.53
N LEU A 103 23.86 -1.04 22.51
CA LEU A 103 25.12 -0.31 22.37
C LEU A 103 25.35 0.67 23.53
N LEU A 104 24.31 1.39 23.98
CA LEU A 104 24.43 2.28 25.14
C LEU A 104 24.81 1.51 26.40
N ILE A 105 24.16 0.37 26.66
CA ILE A 105 24.48 -0.50 27.80
C ILE A 105 25.93 -1.00 27.70
N PHE A 106 26.35 -1.44 26.51
CA PHE A 106 27.72 -1.90 26.26
C PHE A 106 28.75 -0.81 26.52
N VAL A 107 28.52 0.42 26.03
CA VAL A 107 29.41 1.56 26.24
C VAL A 107 29.48 1.93 27.72
N ILE A 108 28.35 1.95 28.43
CA ILE A 108 28.33 2.22 29.88
C ILE A 108 29.14 1.15 30.63
N PHE A 109 28.89 -0.13 30.35
CA PHE A 109 29.63 -1.24 30.96
C PHE A 109 31.13 -1.13 30.73
N PHE A 110 31.55 -0.85 29.49
CA PHE A 110 32.95 -0.71 29.12
C PHE A 110 33.62 0.49 29.82
N ILE A 111 32.93 1.63 29.94
CA ILE A 111 33.43 2.79 30.69
C ILE A 111 33.58 2.47 32.18
N THR A 112 32.59 1.80 32.78
CA THR A 112 32.64 1.43 34.21
C THR A 112 33.75 0.43 34.51
N ASP A 113 34.00 -0.52 33.60
CA ASP A 113 35.06 -1.53 33.74
C ASP A 113 36.45 -0.89 33.62
N ILE A 114 36.67 -0.01 32.64
CA ILE A 114 37.91 0.77 32.52
C ILE A 114 38.12 1.67 33.74
N ALA A 115 37.09 2.37 34.21
CA ALA A 115 37.19 3.25 35.36
C ALA A 115 37.46 2.50 36.68
N HIS A 116 37.12 1.22 36.76
CA HIS A 116 37.46 0.36 37.90
C HIS A 116 38.91 -0.15 37.82
N PHE A 117 39.49 -0.23 36.62
CA PHE A 117 40.85 -0.74 36.40
C PHE A 117 41.95 0.35 36.50
N LEU A 118 41.57 1.62 36.38
CA LEU A 118 42.41 2.82 36.49
C LEU A 118 42.45 3.37 37.92
#